data_AF-K3VPS9-F1
#
_entry.id   AF-K3VPS9-F1
#
_cell.length_a   1.000
_cell.length_b   1.000
_cell.length_c   1.000
_cell.angle_alpha   90.00
_cell.angle_beta   90.00
_cell.angle_gamma   90.00
#
_symmetry.space_group_name_H-M   'P 1'
#
loop_
_entity.id
_entity.type
_entity.pdbx_description
1 polymer ?
#
loop_
_entity_poly.entity_id
_entity_poly.type
_entity_poly.pdbx_seq_one_letter_code
_entity_poly.pdbx_strand_id
1 'polypeptide(L)'
;MAAVNVNPLTATASELQTRLADNSITSRQLVKIYLDQIYHYNGYLKAVIATAPEDLLNKTAAALDQERIQGYVRGPLHGIPILVKDNIATGPALGLPTTCGSLALQGSKPRHNAGIIDQLQAAGAIILGKANLSEWAWYRSDFADSGWSAVGGQTQSAYVRGGFDRNNDSNGGHSIRKNNTELVNYEKDQDAGRSTAAPPVFPAHIDHTIEGGPKRMLRHLTEREALQYMNDQYRARIINVWRPLNNPVKDCPLAICDPRSIDTKDLLAADRVTPDFAVELYYLKHNANQKWYWLSNQTLDEITLFVNYDSNCRLEGSDWKTCPHAAFINPDVPADSPPRESIEVRLIVFTRSE
;
A
#
# COMPACT_ATOMS: atom_id res chain seq x y z
N MET A 1 27.89 -3.94 -24.19
CA MET A 1 27.24 -4.47 -22.98
C MET A 1 25.76 -4.62 -23.28
N ALA A 2 25.16 -5.78 -23.05
CA ALA A 2 23.71 -5.94 -23.19
C ALA A 2 23.00 -4.91 -22.30
N ALA A 3 21.94 -4.28 -22.81
CA ALA A 3 21.17 -3.32 -22.03
C ALA A 3 20.58 -4.03 -20.81
N VAL A 4 20.90 -3.55 -19.60
CA VAL A 4 20.32 -4.06 -18.36
C VAL A 4 18.83 -3.71 -18.36
N ASN A 5 17.99 -4.67 -18.72
CA ASN A 5 16.54 -4.46 -18.86
C ASN A 5 15.83 -4.65 -17.50
N VAL A 6 15.99 -3.73 -16.56
CA VAL A 6 15.13 -3.63 -15.36
C VAL A 6 14.11 -2.54 -15.60
N ASN A 7 12.82 -2.84 -15.40
CA ASN A 7 11.81 -1.79 -15.29
C ASN A 7 11.66 -1.39 -13.81
N PRO A 8 12.19 -0.23 -13.38
CA PRO A 8 12.15 0.19 -11.98
C PRO A 8 10.73 0.49 -11.47
N LEU A 9 9.72 0.57 -12.35
CA LEU A 9 8.33 0.82 -11.96
C LEU A 9 7.56 -0.46 -11.56
N THR A 10 8.03 -1.63 -12.00
CA THR A 10 7.31 -2.89 -11.82
C THR A 10 8.15 -4.00 -11.20
N ALA A 11 9.48 -3.86 -11.18
CA ALA A 11 10.35 -4.88 -10.64
C ALA A 11 10.13 -5.07 -9.14
N THR A 12 9.91 -6.30 -8.71
CA THR A 12 9.80 -6.63 -7.28
C THR A 12 11.17 -6.84 -6.64
N ALA A 13 11.28 -6.67 -5.32
CA ALA A 13 12.53 -6.96 -4.61
C ALA A 13 12.98 -8.43 -4.81
N SER A 14 12.03 -9.37 -4.92
CA SER A 14 12.31 -10.78 -5.19
C SER A 14 12.91 -10.99 -6.58
N GLU A 15 12.32 -10.37 -7.62
CA GLU A 15 12.88 -10.42 -8.98
C GLU A 15 14.28 -9.82 -9.04
N LEU A 16 14.49 -8.69 -8.35
CA LEU A 16 15.81 -8.07 -8.26
C LEU A 16 16.81 -8.97 -7.53
N GLN A 17 16.41 -9.68 -6.48
CA GLN A 17 17.28 -10.68 -5.84
C GLN A 17 17.66 -11.82 -6.78
N THR A 18 16.72 -12.38 -7.54
CA THR A 18 17.02 -13.42 -8.54
C THR A 18 18.07 -12.92 -9.53
N ARG A 19 17.91 -11.69 -10.00
CA ARG A 19 18.83 -11.07 -10.96
C ARG A 19 20.20 -10.70 -10.38
N LEU A 20 20.25 -10.35 -9.11
CA LEU A 20 21.51 -10.17 -8.39
C LEU A 20 22.22 -11.51 -8.20
N ALA A 21 21.47 -12.59 -7.93
CA ALA A 21 22.01 -13.93 -7.72
C ALA A 21 22.55 -14.58 -9.01
N ASP A 22 21.91 -14.35 -10.15
CA ASP A 22 22.37 -14.84 -11.46
C ASP A 22 23.41 -13.92 -12.14
N ASN A 23 23.79 -12.82 -11.48
CA ASN A 23 24.69 -11.78 -11.98
C ASN A 23 24.22 -11.06 -13.25
N SER A 24 22.93 -11.12 -13.59
CA SER A 24 22.34 -10.33 -14.68
C SER A 24 22.23 -8.84 -14.37
N ILE A 25 22.39 -8.47 -13.08
CA ILE A 25 22.56 -7.11 -12.61
C ILE A 25 23.41 -7.08 -11.34
N THR A 26 24.05 -5.95 -11.06
CA THR A 26 24.76 -5.68 -9.80
C THR A 26 24.01 -4.64 -8.94
N SER A 27 24.28 -4.63 -7.64
CA SER A 27 23.72 -3.63 -6.71
C SER A 27 24.13 -2.22 -7.12
N ARG A 28 25.36 -2.05 -7.64
CA ARG A 28 25.82 -0.76 -8.20
C ARG A 28 24.97 -0.31 -9.39
N GLN A 29 24.63 -1.23 -10.29
CA GLN A 29 23.76 -0.93 -11.43
C GLN A 29 22.35 -0.59 -10.97
N LEU A 30 21.81 -1.29 -9.96
CA LEU A 30 20.51 -0.95 -9.36
C LEU A 30 20.50 0.45 -8.74
N VAL A 31 21.50 0.79 -7.92
CA VAL A 31 21.65 2.14 -7.35
C VAL A 31 21.63 3.18 -8.45
N LYS A 32 22.40 2.98 -9.53
CA LYS A 32 22.41 3.91 -10.66
C LYS A 32 21.04 4.04 -11.31
N ILE A 33 20.37 2.92 -11.61
CA ILE A 33 19.03 2.94 -12.24
C ILE A 33 18.05 3.77 -11.41
N TYR A 34 18.00 3.57 -10.10
CA TYR A 34 17.08 4.31 -9.24
C TYR A 34 17.48 5.77 -9.03
N LEU A 35 18.78 6.10 -8.92
CA LEU A 35 19.24 7.49 -8.90
C LEU A 35 18.88 8.23 -10.20
N ASP A 36 19.04 7.58 -11.36
CA ASP A 36 18.66 8.16 -12.65
C ASP A 36 17.14 8.47 -12.70
N GLN A 37 16.28 7.60 -12.13
CA GLN A 37 14.84 7.88 -11.99
C GLN A 37 14.59 9.08 -11.06
N ILE A 38 15.28 9.15 -9.92
CA ILE A 38 15.15 10.27 -8.99
C ILE A 38 15.54 11.58 -9.68
N TYR A 39 16.69 11.63 -10.35
CA TYR A 39 17.12 12.85 -11.05
C TYR A 39 16.18 13.26 -12.17
N HIS A 40 15.58 12.29 -12.86
CA HIS A 40 14.66 12.58 -13.96
C HIS A 40 13.30 13.12 -13.47
N TYR A 41 12.70 12.51 -12.45
CA TYR A 41 11.31 12.82 -12.05
C TYR A 41 11.17 13.71 -10.81
N ASN A 42 12.16 13.71 -9.90
CA ASN A 42 11.99 14.32 -8.58
C ASN A 42 11.96 15.85 -8.60
N GLY A 43 12.39 16.49 -9.69
CA GLY A 43 12.21 17.94 -9.87
C GLY A 43 10.75 18.38 -9.83
N TYR A 44 9.85 17.54 -10.37
CA TYR A 44 8.40 17.72 -10.27
C TYR A 44 7.82 16.98 -9.05
N LEU A 45 8.15 15.70 -8.88
CA LEU A 45 7.51 14.86 -7.87
C LEU A 45 7.84 15.28 -6.44
N LYS A 46 9.04 15.80 -6.18
CA LYS A 46 9.54 16.19 -4.85
C LYS A 46 9.32 15.11 -3.77
N ALA A 47 9.34 13.85 -4.17
CA ALA A 47 9.12 12.68 -3.31
C ALA A 47 10.37 12.32 -2.50
N VAL A 48 11.57 12.67 -2.99
CA VAL A 48 12.86 12.43 -2.33
C VAL A 48 13.42 13.76 -1.86
N ILE A 49 13.62 13.93 -0.55
CA ILE A 49 14.11 15.18 0.06
C ILE A 49 15.64 15.25 0.09
N ALA A 50 16.30 14.09 0.16
CA ALA A 50 17.75 13.99 0.10
C ALA A 50 18.17 12.62 -0.42
N THR A 51 19.21 12.56 -1.25
CA THR A 51 19.90 11.31 -1.61
C THR A 51 21.18 11.20 -0.78
N ALA A 52 21.60 9.97 -0.45
CA ALA A 52 22.91 9.77 0.15
C ALA A 52 24.00 10.15 -0.86
N PRO A 53 25.22 10.51 -0.42
CA PRO A 53 26.32 10.80 -1.33
C PRO A 53 26.57 9.63 -2.30
N GLU A 54 26.70 9.93 -3.60
CA GLU A 54 26.83 8.90 -4.64
C GLU A 54 28.08 8.03 -4.46
N ASP A 55 29.17 8.60 -3.99
CA ASP A 55 30.42 7.89 -3.69
C ASP A 55 30.21 6.86 -2.57
N LEU A 56 29.49 7.24 -1.51
CA LEU A 56 29.10 6.34 -0.43
C LEU A 56 28.19 5.23 -0.93
N LEU A 57 27.16 5.57 -1.72
CA LEU A 57 26.24 4.59 -2.29
C LEU A 57 26.97 3.60 -3.20
N ASN A 58 27.85 4.08 -4.06
CA ASN A 58 28.67 3.24 -4.94
C ASN A 58 29.58 2.32 -4.14
N LYS A 59 30.22 2.82 -3.06
CA LYS A 59 31.08 2.02 -2.19
C LYS A 59 30.29 0.92 -1.46
N THR A 60 29.15 1.26 -0.88
CA THR A 60 28.28 0.30 -0.18
C THR A 60 27.76 -0.76 -1.14
N ALA A 61 27.26 -0.36 -2.30
CA ALA A 61 26.77 -1.29 -3.32
C ALA A 61 27.89 -2.23 -3.82
N ALA A 62 29.10 -1.68 -4.07
CA ALA A 62 30.25 -2.48 -4.48
C ALA A 62 30.64 -3.52 -3.41
N ALA A 63 30.61 -3.15 -2.13
CA ALA A 63 30.91 -4.07 -1.04
C ALA A 63 29.89 -5.22 -0.96
N LEU A 64 28.60 -4.92 -1.10
CA LEU A 64 27.55 -5.94 -1.12
C LEU A 64 27.65 -6.85 -2.35
N ASP A 65 28.05 -6.31 -3.51
CA ASP A 65 28.34 -7.12 -4.70
C ASP A 65 29.55 -8.06 -4.46
N GLN A 66 30.61 -7.59 -3.80
CA GLN A 66 31.77 -8.42 -3.45
C GLN A 66 31.43 -9.51 -2.44
N GLU A 67 30.64 -9.19 -1.42
CA GLU A 67 30.13 -10.19 -0.47
C GLU A 67 29.37 -11.31 -1.20
N ARG A 68 28.51 -10.94 -2.16
CA ARG A 68 27.77 -11.91 -2.97
C ARG A 68 28.70 -12.80 -3.80
N ILE A 69 29.73 -12.22 -4.44
CA ILE A 69 30.74 -12.99 -5.19
C ILE A 69 31.49 -13.97 -4.28
N GLN A 70 31.71 -13.61 -3.02
CA GLN A 70 32.33 -14.46 -2.00
C GLN A 70 31.36 -15.50 -1.39
N GLY A 71 30.11 -15.56 -1.85
CA GLY A 71 29.09 -16.47 -1.33
C GLY A 71 28.43 -16.02 -0.03
N TYR A 72 28.67 -14.78 0.41
CA TYR A 72 28.06 -14.20 1.60
C TYR A 72 26.86 -13.32 1.23
N VAL A 73 25.65 -13.84 1.48
CA VAL A 73 24.39 -13.12 1.29
C VAL A 73 23.72 -12.92 2.65
N ARG A 74 23.52 -11.66 3.03
CA ARG A 74 23.00 -11.29 4.37
C ARG A 74 21.51 -11.59 4.57
N GLY A 75 20.76 -11.73 3.49
CA GLY A 75 19.33 -12.02 3.52
C GLY A 75 18.59 -11.53 2.26
N PRO A 76 17.24 -11.55 2.27
CA PRO A 76 16.41 -11.17 1.12
C PRO A 76 16.58 -9.72 0.64
N LEU A 77 17.17 -8.84 1.46
CA LEU A 77 17.39 -7.43 1.12
C LEU A 77 18.81 -7.12 0.65
N HIS A 78 19.69 -8.13 0.55
CA HIS A 78 21.10 -7.94 0.21
C HIS A 78 21.29 -7.26 -1.15
N GLY A 79 21.75 -6.00 -1.15
CA GLY A 79 21.96 -5.21 -2.36
C GLY A 79 20.72 -4.46 -2.88
N ILE A 80 19.59 -4.49 -2.16
CA ILE A 80 18.35 -3.81 -2.57
C ILE A 80 18.35 -2.35 -2.10
N PRO A 81 18.23 -1.35 -3.01
CA PRO A 81 18.10 0.04 -2.64
C PRO A 81 16.68 0.38 -2.14
N ILE A 82 16.60 1.15 -1.05
CA ILE A 82 15.34 1.60 -0.45
C ILE A 82 15.42 3.08 -0.04
N LEU A 83 14.26 3.73 0.05
CA LEU A 83 14.11 5.05 0.67
C LEU A 83 13.51 4.90 2.07
N VAL A 84 13.87 5.82 2.97
CA VAL A 84 13.29 5.89 4.32
C VAL A 84 12.72 7.28 4.58
N LYS A 85 11.62 7.39 5.34
CA LYS A 85 10.99 8.69 5.62
C LYS A 85 11.94 9.62 6.40
N ASP A 86 11.93 10.93 6.12
CA ASP A 86 12.85 11.90 6.73
C ASP A 86 12.62 12.23 8.22
N ASN A 87 11.72 11.50 8.89
CA ASN A 87 11.59 11.48 10.35
C ASN A 87 12.25 10.24 11.00
N ILE A 88 12.87 9.35 10.21
CA ILE A 88 13.63 8.19 10.71
C ILE A 88 15.09 8.60 10.85
N ALA A 89 15.67 8.51 12.04
CA ALA A 89 17.06 8.90 12.27
C ALA A 89 18.06 8.06 11.45
N THR A 90 18.94 8.73 10.71
CA THR A 90 20.09 8.12 10.04
C THR A 90 21.37 8.69 10.62
N GLY A 91 22.28 7.82 11.05
CA GLY A 91 23.55 8.20 11.65
C GLY A 91 24.50 8.86 10.63
N PRO A 92 25.58 9.49 11.10
CA PRO A 92 26.43 10.33 10.25
C PRO A 92 27.13 9.55 9.12
N ALA A 93 27.34 8.25 9.31
CA ALA A 93 27.96 7.35 8.33
C ALA A 93 27.15 7.21 7.04
N LEU A 94 25.85 7.51 7.06
CA LEU A 94 24.99 7.50 5.87
C LEU A 94 25.04 8.81 5.08
N GLY A 95 25.65 9.87 5.63
CA GLY A 95 25.71 11.18 4.97
C GLY A 95 24.35 11.85 4.77
N LEU A 96 23.30 11.38 5.45
CA LEU A 96 21.93 11.81 5.29
C LEU A 96 21.45 12.61 6.51
N PRO A 97 20.93 13.84 6.31
CA PRO A 97 20.28 14.56 7.40
C PRO A 97 18.96 13.88 7.80
N THR A 98 18.41 14.28 8.94
CA THR A 98 17.04 13.93 9.35
C THR A 98 16.37 15.22 9.82
N THR A 99 15.50 15.76 8.98
CA THR A 99 14.97 17.13 9.15
C THR A 99 13.51 17.16 9.57
N CYS A 100 12.80 16.04 9.50
CA CYS A 100 11.34 16.01 9.60
C CYS A 100 10.65 16.98 8.62
N GLY A 101 11.33 17.31 7.51
CA GLY A 101 10.93 18.34 6.55
C GLY A 101 11.12 19.80 7.00
N SER A 102 11.62 20.05 8.23
CA SER A 102 11.68 21.39 8.83
C SER A 102 13.04 22.06 8.67
N LEU A 103 13.03 23.36 8.32
CA LEU A 103 14.24 24.18 8.27
C LEU A 103 14.94 24.32 9.63
N ALA A 104 14.20 24.17 10.74
CA ALA A 104 14.78 24.17 12.09
C ALA A 104 15.79 23.02 12.31
N LEU A 105 15.64 21.95 11.54
CA LEU A 105 16.53 20.78 11.55
C LEU A 105 17.36 20.68 10.27
N GLN A 106 17.44 21.75 9.46
CA GLN A 106 18.30 21.74 8.28
C GLN A 106 19.76 21.51 8.70
N GLY A 107 20.39 20.47 8.14
CA GLY A 107 21.74 20.05 8.52
C GLY A 107 21.81 19.22 9.82
N SER A 108 20.67 18.85 10.41
CA SER A 108 20.61 17.91 11.54
C SER A 108 21.30 16.59 11.21
N LYS A 109 22.19 16.15 12.09
CA LYS A 109 22.93 14.89 11.98
C LYS A 109 22.68 14.07 13.25
N PRO A 110 21.70 13.15 13.23
CA PRO A 110 21.51 12.23 14.35
C PRO A 110 22.81 11.50 14.70
N ARG A 111 23.06 11.28 16.00
CA ARG A 111 24.30 10.63 16.47
C ARG A 111 24.39 9.16 16.04
N HIS A 112 23.23 8.51 15.96
CA HIS A 112 23.11 7.09 15.63
C HIS A 112 21.93 6.88 14.68
N ASN A 113 21.95 5.73 14.02
CA ASN A 113 20.80 5.20 13.32
C ASN A 113 19.63 4.96 14.28
N ALA A 114 18.40 5.05 13.77
CA ALA A 114 17.28 4.38 14.39
C ALA A 114 17.47 2.86 14.29
N GLY A 115 16.98 2.09 15.27
CA GLY A 115 17.20 0.63 15.30
C GLY A 115 16.71 -0.11 14.05
N ILE A 116 15.66 0.39 13.37
CA ILE A 116 15.20 -0.18 12.10
C ILE A 116 16.22 0.00 10.97
N ILE A 117 16.98 1.11 10.96
CA ILE A 117 18.04 1.34 9.96
C ILE A 117 19.18 0.34 10.19
N ASP A 118 19.56 0.09 11.44
CA ASP A 118 20.58 -0.92 11.75
C ASP A 118 20.17 -2.31 11.28
N GLN A 119 18.90 -2.70 11.50
CA GLN A 119 18.36 -3.97 11.02
C GLN A 119 18.36 -4.06 9.49
N LEU A 120 17.97 -2.99 8.80
CA LEU A 120 17.98 -2.94 7.33
C LEU A 120 19.40 -3.05 6.76
N GLN A 121 20.37 -2.34 7.34
CA GLN A 121 21.77 -2.43 6.92
C GLN A 121 22.38 -3.81 7.24
N ALA A 122 22.01 -4.41 8.38
CA ALA A 122 22.42 -5.77 8.74
C ALA A 122 21.87 -6.80 7.75
N ALA A 123 20.63 -6.62 7.26
CA ALA A 123 20.02 -7.43 6.21
C ALA A 123 20.58 -7.15 4.80
N GLY A 124 21.48 -6.17 4.66
CA GLY A 124 22.16 -5.82 3.40
C GLY A 124 21.38 -4.84 2.52
N ALA A 125 20.35 -4.16 3.02
CA ALA A 125 19.66 -3.10 2.27
C ALA A 125 20.55 -1.86 2.10
N ILE A 126 20.39 -1.17 0.97
CA ILE A 126 21.09 0.08 0.66
C ILE A 126 20.13 1.25 0.91
N ILE A 127 20.42 2.09 1.90
CA ILE A 127 19.62 3.30 2.15
C ILE A 127 19.99 4.36 1.09
N LEU A 128 19.16 4.47 0.06
CA LEU A 128 19.38 5.35 -1.09
C LEU A 128 19.24 6.83 -0.72
N GLY A 129 18.35 7.13 0.22
CA GLY A 129 17.99 8.49 0.57
C GLY A 129 16.81 8.59 1.51
N LYS A 130 16.32 9.82 1.65
CA LYS A 130 15.22 10.21 2.50
C LYS A 130 14.01 10.58 1.64
N ALA A 131 12.85 10.00 1.93
CA ALA A 131 11.59 10.42 1.34
C ALA A 131 11.06 11.67 2.05
N ASN A 132 10.48 12.59 1.27
CA ASN A 132 9.79 13.76 1.78
C ASN A 132 8.53 13.36 2.57
N LEU A 133 7.97 14.30 3.32
CA LEU A 133 6.81 14.10 4.16
C LEU A 133 6.06 15.41 4.37
N SER A 134 4.83 15.33 4.86
CA SER A 134 4.22 16.45 5.57
C SER A 134 5.10 16.85 6.77
N GLU A 135 5.47 18.12 6.86
CA GLU A 135 6.36 18.64 7.90
C GLU A 135 5.92 18.19 9.32
N TRP A 136 6.87 17.77 10.15
CA TRP A 136 6.62 17.21 11.48
C TRP A 136 5.63 16.04 11.50
N ALA A 137 5.64 15.23 10.44
CA ALA A 137 4.70 14.12 10.27
C ALA A 137 3.24 14.56 10.37
N TRP A 138 2.94 15.77 9.85
CA TRP A 138 1.61 16.39 9.84
C TRP A 138 1.14 16.90 11.21
N TYR A 139 1.98 16.86 12.25
CA TYR A 139 1.64 17.30 13.62
C TYR A 139 2.12 18.74 13.90
N ARG A 140 1.86 19.65 12.96
CA ARG A 140 2.31 21.06 13.03
C ARG A 140 1.15 22.06 13.05
N SER A 141 0.13 21.83 12.23
CA SER A 141 -1.00 22.75 12.05
C SER A 141 -2.12 22.06 11.27
N ASP A 142 -3.36 22.39 11.60
CA ASP A 142 -4.57 21.96 10.88
C ASP A 142 -4.66 22.52 9.45
N PHE A 143 -3.85 23.54 9.15
CA PHE A 143 -3.79 24.20 7.85
C PHE A 143 -2.52 23.83 7.07
N ALA A 144 -1.84 22.72 7.40
CA ALA A 144 -0.67 22.27 6.65
C ALA A 144 -1.08 21.42 5.44
N ASP A 145 -0.49 21.70 4.27
CA ASP A 145 -0.71 20.89 3.08
C ASP A 145 -0.10 19.49 3.25
N SER A 146 -0.87 18.46 2.86
CA SER A 146 -0.35 17.10 2.88
C SER A 146 0.78 16.93 1.86
N GLY A 147 1.88 16.30 2.28
CA GLY A 147 3.07 16.11 1.47
C GLY A 147 3.95 17.36 1.31
N TRP A 148 3.60 18.49 1.94
CA TRP A 148 4.44 19.68 1.96
C TRP A 148 5.42 19.69 3.14
N SER A 149 6.65 20.08 2.88
CA SER A 149 7.59 20.50 3.92
C SER A 149 8.44 21.70 3.50
N ALA A 150 8.97 22.46 4.46
CA ALA A 150 9.79 23.63 4.15
C ALA A 150 11.11 23.25 3.45
N VAL A 151 11.70 22.10 3.80
CA VAL A 151 12.94 21.61 3.19
C VAL A 151 12.69 20.93 1.85
N GLY A 152 11.66 20.07 1.76
CA GLY A 152 11.40 19.24 0.56
C GLY A 152 10.43 19.85 -0.44
N GLY A 153 9.69 20.89 -0.06
CA GLY A 153 8.59 21.44 -0.84
C GLY A 153 7.38 20.51 -0.89
N GLN A 154 6.49 20.77 -1.86
CA GLN A 154 5.25 20.02 -2.06
C GLN A 154 5.50 18.75 -2.86
N THR A 155 5.35 17.59 -2.23
CA THR A 155 5.30 16.29 -2.92
C THR A 155 4.09 16.23 -3.84
N GLN A 156 4.30 15.77 -5.08
CA GLN A 156 3.26 15.63 -6.10
C GLN A 156 2.92 14.17 -6.40
N SER A 157 1.68 13.92 -6.82
CA SER A 157 1.25 12.64 -7.33
C SER A 157 1.96 12.29 -8.64
N ALA A 158 2.33 11.02 -8.79
CA ALA A 158 2.79 10.47 -10.07
C ALA A 158 1.63 10.19 -11.05
N TYR A 159 0.38 10.19 -10.56
CA TYR A 159 -0.81 9.80 -11.31
C TYR A 159 -1.75 10.98 -11.59
N VAL A 160 -1.84 11.93 -10.66
CA VAL A 160 -2.66 13.14 -10.79
C VAL A 160 -1.77 14.30 -11.25
N ARG A 161 -2.17 14.95 -12.35
CA ARG A 161 -1.51 16.15 -12.88
C ARG A 161 -2.19 17.40 -12.33
N GLY A 162 -1.45 18.50 -12.24
CA GLY A 162 -1.97 19.81 -11.86
C GLY A 162 -1.36 20.39 -10.59
N GLY A 163 -0.61 19.58 -9.85
CA GLY A 163 -0.05 19.98 -8.56
C GLY A 163 -1.07 19.88 -7.43
N PHE A 164 -0.59 19.73 -6.20
CA PHE A 164 -1.44 19.68 -5.01
C PHE A 164 -2.38 20.90 -4.94
N ASP A 165 -3.67 20.62 -4.83
CA ASP A 165 -4.74 21.60 -4.69
C ASP A 165 -5.37 21.46 -3.31
N ARG A 166 -5.10 22.39 -2.39
CA ARG A 166 -5.66 22.39 -1.03
C ARG A 166 -7.18 22.33 -0.99
N ASN A 167 -7.89 22.78 -2.02
CA ASN A 167 -9.35 22.76 -2.04
C ASN A 167 -9.91 21.42 -2.50
N ASN A 168 -9.09 20.63 -3.22
CA ASN A 168 -9.53 19.44 -3.93
C ASN A 168 -8.69 18.20 -3.59
N ASP A 169 -7.61 18.29 -2.83
CA ASP A 169 -6.73 17.18 -2.42
C ASP A 169 -6.66 17.00 -0.90
N SER A 170 -6.80 15.76 -0.48
CA SER A 170 -7.04 15.31 0.88
C SER A 170 -5.77 15.30 1.74
N ASN A 171 -5.94 15.12 3.05
CA ASN A 171 -4.86 14.82 4.00
C ASN A 171 -4.05 13.57 3.62
N GLY A 172 -4.60 12.69 2.77
CA GLY A 172 -3.88 11.58 2.16
C GLY A 172 -2.89 11.95 1.04
N GLY A 173 -2.82 13.23 0.65
CA GLY A 173 -1.91 13.77 -0.36
C GLY A 173 -2.54 13.94 -1.75
N HIS A 174 -1.77 14.46 -2.71
CA HIS A 174 -2.24 14.84 -4.07
C HIS A 174 -2.91 13.69 -4.87
N SER A 175 -2.70 12.44 -4.49
CA SER A 175 -3.35 11.29 -5.16
C SER A 175 -4.78 11.04 -4.68
N ILE A 176 -5.21 11.69 -3.59
CA ILE A 176 -6.50 11.48 -2.96
C ILE A 176 -7.22 12.82 -2.98
N ARG A 177 -8.39 12.90 -3.62
CA ARG A 177 -9.13 14.16 -3.68
C ARG A 177 -9.91 14.42 -2.39
N LYS A 178 -9.97 15.68 -1.94
CA LYS A 178 -11.06 16.16 -1.10
C LYS A 178 -12.32 16.00 -1.91
N ASN A 179 -13.13 15.03 -1.53
CA ASN A 179 -14.55 15.22 -1.76
C ASN A 179 -15.02 16.32 -0.79
N ASN A 180 -16.18 16.96 -1.02
CA ASN A 180 -16.76 18.09 -0.25
C ASN A 180 -16.92 17.88 1.28
N THR A 181 -16.27 16.87 1.85
CA THR A 181 -16.44 16.31 3.18
C THR A 181 -15.12 15.94 3.86
N GLU A 182 -13.97 16.53 3.50
CA GLU A 182 -12.85 16.61 4.48
C GLU A 182 -13.17 17.52 5.69
N LEU A 183 -14.37 18.12 5.72
CA LEU A 183 -15.02 18.57 6.96
C LEU A 183 -15.66 17.45 7.78
N VAL A 184 -15.56 16.18 7.36
CA VAL A 184 -15.77 15.03 8.25
C VAL A 184 -14.48 14.89 9.04
N ASN A 185 -14.35 15.79 10.02
CA ASN A 185 -13.30 15.76 11.02
C ASN A 185 -13.22 14.33 11.56
N TYR A 186 -12.05 13.71 11.48
CA TYR A 186 -11.73 12.50 12.25
C TYR A 186 -12.03 12.71 13.75
N GLU A 187 -12.04 13.97 14.20
CA GLU A 187 -12.45 14.40 15.55
C GLU A 187 -13.99 14.48 15.74
N LYS A 188 -14.79 14.79 14.71
CA LYS A 188 -16.27 14.77 14.84
C LYS A 188 -16.82 13.37 15.00
N ASP A 189 -16.12 12.35 14.49
CA ASP A 189 -16.53 10.96 14.68
C ASP A 189 -16.44 10.52 16.16
N GLN A 190 -15.58 11.14 16.98
CA GLN A 190 -15.58 10.93 18.42
C GLN A 190 -16.78 11.60 19.11
N ASP A 191 -17.15 12.80 18.68
CA ASP A 191 -18.28 13.56 19.25
C ASP A 191 -19.66 13.10 18.75
N ALA A 192 -19.74 12.44 17.59
CA ALA A 192 -20.98 11.88 17.02
C ALA A 192 -21.28 10.44 17.50
N GLY A 193 -20.52 9.91 18.45
CA GLY A 193 -20.73 8.57 19.00
C GLY A 193 -20.15 7.42 18.16
N ARG A 194 -19.36 7.69 17.10
CA ARG A 194 -18.62 6.63 16.35
C ARG A 194 -17.34 6.23 17.09
N SER A 195 -17.44 5.99 18.40
CA SER A 195 -16.31 5.88 19.32
C SER A 195 -15.48 4.58 19.18
N THR A 196 -15.96 3.55 18.45
CA THR A 196 -15.25 2.25 18.35
C THR A 196 -15.28 1.54 16.99
N ALA A 197 -16.08 2.00 16.03
CA ALA A 197 -16.22 1.31 14.73
C ALA A 197 -15.20 1.80 13.70
N ALA A 198 -14.69 0.89 12.86
CA ALA A 198 -13.77 1.25 11.78
C ALA A 198 -14.49 2.10 10.71
N PRO A 199 -13.83 3.12 10.13
CA PRO A 199 -14.42 3.95 9.08
C PRO A 199 -14.61 3.16 7.77
N PRO A 200 -15.47 3.63 6.86
CA PRO A 200 -15.57 3.10 5.50
C PRO A 200 -14.22 3.06 4.78
N VAL A 201 -13.95 1.96 4.06
CA VAL A 201 -12.71 1.80 3.28
C VAL A 201 -12.95 2.25 1.84
N PHE A 202 -12.36 3.39 1.46
CA PHE A 202 -12.51 4.00 0.14
C PHE A 202 -11.58 3.44 -0.96
N PRO A 203 -10.33 3.04 -0.67
CA PRO A 203 -9.50 2.41 -1.68
C PRO A 203 -10.13 1.11 -2.19
N ALA A 204 -10.24 0.96 -3.51
CA ALA A 204 -10.68 -0.29 -4.13
C ALA A 204 -9.72 -1.42 -3.79
N HIS A 205 -10.25 -2.48 -3.18
CA HIS A 205 -9.44 -3.59 -2.69
C HIS A 205 -10.18 -4.93 -2.72
N ILE A 206 -9.41 -6.00 -2.53
CA ILE A 206 -9.86 -7.36 -2.21
C ILE A 206 -9.10 -7.75 -0.94
N ASP A 207 -9.79 -8.25 0.10
CA ASP A 207 -9.16 -8.44 1.41
C ASP A 207 -8.03 -9.49 1.39
N HIS A 208 -8.07 -10.40 0.43
CA HIS A 208 -7.18 -11.53 0.35
C HIS A 208 -6.62 -11.73 -1.05
N THR A 209 -5.30 -11.85 -1.13
CA THR A 209 -4.66 -12.36 -2.33
C THR A 209 -4.87 -13.87 -2.47
N ILE A 210 -4.45 -14.43 -3.61
CA ILE A 210 -4.41 -15.89 -3.81
C ILE A 210 -3.56 -16.56 -2.72
N GLU A 211 -2.44 -15.96 -2.35
CA GLU A 211 -1.55 -16.46 -1.29
C GLU A 211 -2.04 -16.11 0.12
N GLY A 212 -2.78 -15.00 0.26
CA GLY A 212 -3.29 -14.48 1.52
C GLY A 212 -4.53 -15.23 2.02
N GLY A 213 -5.39 -15.71 1.11
CA GLY A 213 -6.61 -16.45 1.44
C GLY A 213 -6.36 -17.71 2.30
N PRO A 214 -5.47 -18.63 1.90
CA PRO A 214 -5.13 -19.79 2.72
C PRO A 214 -4.59 -19.42 4.10
N LYS A 215 -3.70 -18.41 4.16
CA LYS A 215 -3.15 -17.90 5.43
C LYS A 215 -4.25 -17.34 6.33
N ARG A 216 -5.26 -16.68 5.77
CA ARG A 216 -6.43 -16.21 6.52
C ARG A 216 -7.25 -17.38 7.07
N MET A 217 -7.52 -18.40 6.26
CA MET A 217 -8.29 -19.57 6.69
C MET A 217 -7.61 -20.30 7.84
N LEU A 218 -6.30 -20.53 7.75
CA LEU A 218 -5.52 -21.24 8.77
C LEU A 218 -5.56 -20.58 10.16
N ARG A 219 -5.90 -19.28 10.27
CA ARG A 219 -6.09 -18.62 11.57
C ARG A 219 -7.36 -19.06 12.31
N HIS A 220 -8.31 -19.61 11.57
CA HIS A 220 -9.64 -19.96 12.09
C HIS A 220 -9.89 -21.46 12.12
N LEU A 221 -9.01 -22.26 11.49
CA LEU A 221 -9.10 -23.72 11.49
C LEU A 221 -8.22 -24.32 12.58
N THR A 222 -8.68 -25.43 13.15
CA THR A 222 -7.79 -26.34 13.89
C THR A 222 -6.86 -27.08 12.93
N GLU A 223 -5.76 -27.63 13.43
CA GLU A 223 -4.82 -28.43 12.63
C GLU A 223 -5.52 -29.61 11.92
N ARG A 224 -6.46 -30.27 12.61
CA ARG A 224 -7.24 -31.38 12.04
C ARG A 224 -8.12 -30.91 10.88
N GLU A 225 -8.80 -29.78 11.02
CA GLU A 225 -9.64 -29.22 9.96
C GLU A 225 -8.80 -28.75 8.77
N ALA A 226 -7.63 -28.15 9.02
CA ALA A 226 -6.71 -27.74 7.98
C ALA A 226 -6.25 -28.96 7.15
N LEU A 227 -5.83 -30.05 7.79
CA LEU A 227 -5.45 -31.28 7.09
C LEU A 227 -6.61 -31.89 6.28
N GLN A 228 -7.84 -31.78 6.79
CA GLN A 228 -9.02 -32.33 6.13
C GLN A 228 -9.48 -31.51 4.93
N TYR A 229 -9.47 -30.19 5.02
CA TYR A 229 -10.14 -29.30 4.06
C TYR A 229 -9.21 -28.48 3.17
N MET A 230 -7.95 -28.26 3.56
CA MET A 230 -6.99 -27.49 2.77
C MET A 230 -6.24 -28.39 1.77
N ASN A 231 -6.97 -29.03 0.87
CA ASN A 231 -6.44 -29.89 -0.19
C ASN A 231 -7.32 -29.83 -1.45
N ASP A 232 -6.85 -30.45 -2.54
CA ASP A 232 -7.51 -30.37 -3.85
C ASP A 232 -8.90 -31.04 -3.91
N GLN A 233 -9.26 -31.87 -2.91
CA GLN A 233 -10.58 -32.48 -2.82
C GLN A 233 -11.66 -31.48 -2.41
N TYR A 234 -11.29 -30.30 -1.90
CA TYR A 234 -12.22 -29.26 -1.48
C TYR A 234 -11.89 -27.93 -2.16
N ARG A 235 -12.94 -27.29 -2.70
CA ARG A 235 -12.92 -25.88 -3.07
C ARG A 235 -13.17 -25.05 -1.83
N ALA A 236 -12.20 -24.20 -1.49
CA ALA A 236 -12.23 -23.30 -0.35
C ALA A 236 -12.57 -21.88 -0.80
N ARG A 237 -13.50 -21.22 -0.11
CA ARG A 237 -13.93 -19.85 -0.41
C ARG A 237 -14.02 -19.01 0.85
N ILE A 238 -13.76 -17.71 0.71
CA ILE A 238 -14.12 -16.70 1.69
C ILE A 238 -15.22 -15.85 1.08
N ILE A 239 -16.40 -15.86 1.69
CA ILE A 239 -17.58 -15.11 1.23
C ILE A 239 -17.90 -14.05 2.29
N ASN A 240 -17.91 -12.80 1.87
CA ASN A 240 -18.32 -11.70 2.73
C ASN A 240 -19.85 -11.56 2.65
N VAL A 241 -20.48 -11.39 3.79
CA VAL A 241 -21.90 -11.08 3.97
C VAL A 241 -21.97 -9.70 4.58
N TRP A 242 -22.52 -8.75 3.84
CA TRP A 242 -22.57 -7.36 4.23
C TRP A 242 -24.01 -6.87 4.29
N ARG A 243 -24.36 -6.11 5.34
CA ARG A 243 -25.66 -5.44 5.42
C ARG A 243 -25.62 -4.15 6.27
N PRO A 244 -26.59 -3.25 6.05
CA PRO A 244 -26.87 -2.14 6.97
C PRO A 244 -27.43 -2.63 8.32
N LEU A 245 -27.19 -1.86 9.37
CA LEU A 245 -27.67 -2.15 10.73
C LEU A 245 -28.88 -1.31 11.12
N ASN A 246 -28.81 0.01 10.93
CA ASN A 246 -29.78 0.94 11.54
C ASN A 246 -30.67 1.66 10.53
N ASN A 247 -30.11 2.05 9.37
CA ASN A 247 -30.81 2.84 8.37
C ASN A 247 -30.49 2.33 6.95
N PRO A 248 -31.38 2.58 5.98
CA PRO A 248 -31.01 2.42 4.57
C PRO A 248 -29.77 3.22 4.23
N VAL A 249 -28.89 2.64 3.42
CA VAL A 249 -27.56 3.21 3.16
C VAL A 249 -27.66 4.24 2.05
N LYS A 250 -27.40 5.50 2.44
CA LYS A 250 -27.32 6.65 1.53
C LYS A 250 -25.92 7.23 1.50
N ASP A 251 -25.33 7.41 2.69
CA ASP A 251 -23.94 7.82 2.87
C ASP A 251 -22.99 6.64 2.66
N CYS A 252 -21.87 6.88 1.99
CA CYS A 252 -20.78 5.93 1.78
C CYS A 252 -21.20 4.48 1.38
N PRO A 253 -22.09 4.25 0.40
CA PRO A 253 -22.50 2.91 -0.01
C PRO A 253 -21.34 1.99 -0.41
N LEU A 254 -21.59 0.67 -0.33
CA LEU A 254 -20.66 -0.36 -0.78
C LEU A 254 -20.82 -0.59 -2.28
N ALA A 255 -19.77 -0.27 -3.04
CA ALA A 255 -19.65 -0.64 -4.44
C ALA A 255 -18.89 -1.97 -4.57
N ILE A 256 -19.37 -2.82 -5.48
CA ILE A 256 -18.79 -4.11 -5.86
C ILE A 256 -18.44 -4.05 -7.34
N CYS A 257 -17.22 -4.43 -7.69
CA CYS A 257 -16.77 -4.53 -9.08
C CYS A 257 -17.09 -5.92 -9.64
N ASP A 258 -17.57 -5.97 -10.88
CA ASP A 258 -17.77 -7.22 -11.61
C ASP A 258 -16.40 -7.86 -11.90
N PRO A 259 -16.11 -9.06 -11.38
CA PRO A 259 -14.82 -9.72 -11.57
C PRO A 259 -14.51 -9.98 -13.07
N ARG A 260 -15.52 -10.09 -13.94
CA ARG A 260 -15.32 -10.26 -15.39
C ARG A 260 -14.75 -9.04 -16.09
N SER A 261 -14.77 -7.89 -15.43
CA SER A 261 -14.22 -6.63 -15.94
C SER A 261 -12.81 -6.33 -15.46
N ILE A 262 -12.20 -7.25 -14.70
CA ILE A 262 -10.88 -7.07 -14.10
C ILE A 262 -9.79 -7.61 -15.04
N ASP A 263 -8.81 -6.77 -15.34
CA ASP A 263 -7.50 -7.22 -15.83
C ASP A 263 -6.63 -7.53 -14.60
N THR A 264 -6.07 -8.74 -14.53
CA THR A 264 -5.25 -9.18 -13.39
C THR A 264 -3.98 -8.33 -13.22
N LYS A 265 -3.55 -7.59 -14.26
CA LYS A 265 -2.45 -6.62 -14.18
C LYS A 265 -2.77 -5.38 -13.35
N ASP A 266 -4.06 -5.12 -13.09
CA ASP A 266 -4.52 -4.02 -12.26
C ASP A 266 -4.43 -4.35 -10.76
N LEU A 267 -4.19 -5.62 -10.42
CA LEU A 267 -4.08 -6.08 -9.04
C LEU A 267 -2.68 -5.82 -8.49
N LEU A 268 -2.61 -5.11 -7.38
CA LEU A 268 -1.38 -4.83 -6.65
C LEU A 268 -1.42 -5.53 -5.30
N ALA A 269 -0.65 -6.60 -5.16
CA ALA A 269 -0.48 -7.26 -3.87
C ALA A 269 0.20 -6.29 -2.89
N ALA A 270 -0.35 -6.17 -1.69
CA ALA A 270 0.19 -5.34 -0.64
C ALA A 270 -0.02 -5.99 0.73
N ASP A 271 0.98 -5.87 1.59
CA ASP A 271 0.87 -6.28 2.98
C ASP A 271 0.29 -5.16 3.84
N ARG A 272 -0.77 -5.49 4.58
CA ARG A 272 -1.22 -4.72 5.73
C ARG A 272 -0.64 -5.35 6.98
N VAL A 273 0.40 -4.73 7.52
CA VAL A 273 1.11 -5.20 8.72
C VAL A 273 0.57 -4.51 9.96
N THR A 274 0.21 -5.30 10.95
CA THR A 274 -0.13 -4.88 12.33
C THR A 274 0.89 -5.52 13.28
N PRO A 275 0.96 -5.08 14.56
CA PRO A 275 1.87 -5.71 15.53
C PRO A 275 1.68 -7.23 15.66
N ASP A 276 0.44 -7.70 15.51
CA ASP A 276 0.09 -9.10 15.78
C ASP A 276 0.08 -9.97 14.52
N PHE A 277 -0.10 -9.37 13.34
CA PHE A 277 -0.16 -10.13 12.09
C PHE A 277 0.05 -9.26 10.84
N ALA A 278 0.45 -9.91 9.75
CA ALA A 278 0.39 -9.36 8.39
C ALA A 278 -0.78 -10.01 7.62
N VAL A 279 -1.54 -9.23 6.85
CA VAL A 279 -2.50 -9.73 5.86
C VAL A 279 -2.09 -9.21 4.50
N GLU A 280 -1.99 -10.10 3.52
CA GLU A 280 -1.77 -9.72 2.13
C GLU A 280 -3.12 -9.55 1.42
N LEU A 281 -3.32 -8.38 0.83
CA LEU A 281 -4.53 -7.97 0.11
C LEU A 281 -4.19 -7.50 -1.29
N TYR A 282 -5.18 -7.36 -2.17
CA TYR A 282 -5.00 -6.63 -3.43
C TYR A 282 -5.57 -5.23 -3.32
N TYR A 283 -4.79 -4.21 -3.69
CA TYR A 283 -5.34 -2.94 -4.15
C TYR A 283 -5.60 -3.02 -5.65
N LEU A 284 -6.58 -2.27 -6.13
CA LEU A 284 -6.95 -2.23 -7.54
C LEU A 284 -6.55 -0.88 -8.18
N LYS A 285 -5.77 -0.93 -9.26
CA LYS A 285 -5.51 0.24 -10.10
C LYS A 285 -6.77 0.62 -10.88
N HIS A 286 -6.97 1.90 -11.13
CA HIS A 286 -8.06 2.36 -11.98
C HIS A 286 -7.90 1.86 -13.43
N ASN A 287 -8.97 1.29 -13.98
CA ASN A 287 -9.08 0.94 -15.39
C ASN A 287 -10.51 1.24 -15.86
N ALA A 288 -10.64 1.98 -16.97
CA ALA A 288 -11.93 2.43 -17.49
C ALA A 288 -12.87 1.27 -17.91
N ASN A 289 -12.33 0.06 -18.11
CA ASN A 289 -13.13 -1.12 -18.42
C ASN A 289 -13.82 -1.74 -17.20
N GLN A 290 -13.41 -1.36 -15.97
CA GLN A 290 -13.97 -1.88 -14.72
C GLN A 290 -15.43 -1.47 -14.57
N LYS A 291 -16.30 -2.44 -14.27
CA LYS A 291 -17.74 -2.22 -14.09
C LYS A 291 -18.09 -2.32 -12.62
N TRP A 292 -18.50 -1.20 -12.05
CA TRP A 292 -18.86 -1.08 -10.64
C TRP A 292 -20.36 -0.98 -10.47
N TYR A 293 -20.87 -1.69 -9.46
CA TYR A 293 -22.29 -1.76 -9.13
C TYR A 293 -22.46 -1.50 -7.63
N TRP A 294 -23.58 -0.88 -7.26
CA TRP A 294 -23.97 -0.71 -5.87
C TRP A 294 -25.49 -0.74 -5.78
N LEU A 295 -26.01 -1.06 -4.59
CA LEU A 295 -27.44 -1.09 -4.35
C LEU A 295 -27.88 0.26 -3.75
N SER A 296 -28.62 1.03 -4.54
CA SER A 296 -29.10 2.34 -4.11
C SER A 296 -30.12 2.22 -2.99
N ASN A 297 -29.92 3.02 -1.93
CA ASN A 297 -30.78 3.02 -0.74
C ASN A 297 -30.95 1.61 -0.12
N GLN A 298 -29.86 0.82 -0.11
CA GLN A 298 -29.86 -0.54 0.40
C GLN A 298 -30.43 -0.59 1.82
N THR A 299 -31.52 -1.32 1.98
CA THR A 299 -32.29 -1.47 3.21
C THR A 299 -31.71 -2.55 4.13
N LEU A 300 -32.23 -2.63 5.34
CA LEU A 300 -31.80 -3.61 6.35
C LEU A 300 -32.10 -5.06 5.94
N ASP A 301 -33.09 -5.28 5.07
CA ASP A 301 -33.51 -6.60 4.60
C ASP A 301 -32.75 -7.06 3.35
N GLU A 302 -31.93 -6.17 2.76
CA GLU A 302 -31.13 -6.44 1.58
C GLU A 302 -29.70 -6.80 1.98
N ILE A 303 -29.34 -8.07 1.79
CA ILE A 303 -28.04 -8.62 2.13
C ILE A 303 -27.17 -8.71 0.86
N THR A 304 -25.96 -8.16 0.90
CA THR A 304 -24.98 -8.31 -0.17
C THR A 304 -24.03 -9.46 0.16
N LEU A 305 -23.96 -10.45 -0.73
CA LEU A 305 -22.96 -11.52 -0.66
C LEU A 305 -21.97 -11.35 -1.80
N PHE A 306 -20.68 -11.41 -1.50
CA PHE A 306 -19.63 -11.34 -2.52
C PHE A 306 -18.45 -12.23 -2.15
N VAL A 307 -17.80 -12.78 -3.18
CA VAL A 307 -16.68 -13.69 -3.02
C VAL A 307 -15.41 -12.87 -2.88
N ASN A 308 -14.70 -13.06 -1.77
CA ASN A 308 -13.44 -12.36 -1.50
C ASN A 308 -12.23 -13.24 -1.79
N TYR A 309 -12.38 -14.56 -1.67
CA TYR A 309 -11.37 -15.55 -2.06
C TYR A 309 -12.04 -16.82 -2.59
N ASP A 310 -11.40 -17.46 -3.57
CA ASP A 310 -11.83 -18.74 -4.15
C ASP A 310 -10.60 -19.54 -4.61
N SER A 311 -10.42 -20.76 -4.12
CA SER A 311 -9.27 -21.61 -4.48
C SER A 311 -9.35 -22.20 -5.89
N ASN A 312 -10.51 -22.15 -6.54
CA ASN A 312 -10.74 -22.81 -7.84
C ASN A 312 -11.32 -21.81 -8.85
N CYS A 313 -10.54 -20.80 -9.23
CA CYS A 313 -10.85 -19.60 -10.04
C CYS A 313 -11.59 -19.75 -11.40
N ARG A 314 -12.42 -20.77 -11.65
CA ARG A 314 -13.30 -20.95 -12.83
C ARG A 314 -14.56 -20.08 -12.91
N LEU A 315 -14.48 -18.82 -13.34
CA LEU A 315 -15.67 -18.03 -13.68
C LEU A 315 -15.78 -18.06 -15.19
N GLU A 316 -16.92 -18.44 -15.72
CA GLU A 316 -17.08 -18.49 -17.17
C GLU A 316 -16.84 -17.09 -17.75
N GLY A 317 -15.86 -16.97 -18.66
CA GLY A 317 -15.48 -15.70 -19.27
C GLY A 317 -14.56 -14.80 -18.43
N SER A 318 -13.97 -15.28 -17.33
CA SER A 318 -12.94 -14.53 -16.59
C SER A 318 -11.95 -15.42 -15.86
N ASP A 319 -10.66 -15.06 -15.95
CA ASP A 319 -9.58 -15.65 -15.14
C ASP A 319 -9.59 -15.11 -13.70
N TRP A 320 -10.49 -14.18 -13.36
CA TRP A 320 -10.63 -13.57 -12.06
C TRP A 320 -12.02 -13.80 -11.45
N LYS A 321 -12.07 -13.93 -10.12
CA LYS A 321 -13.27 -14.41 -9.41
C LYS A 321 -13.70 -13.60 -8.21
N THR A 322 -12.75 -12.97 -7.57
CA THR A 322 -12.99 -12.27 -6.32
C THR A 322 -13.43 -10.86 -6.66
N CYS A 323 -14.34 -10.31 -5.88
CA CYS A 323 -14.96 -9.04 -6.18
C CYS A 323 -14.18 -7.91 -5.49
N PRO A 324 -13.46 -7.05 -6.23
CA PRO A 324 -13.01 -5.79 -5.66
C PRO A 324 -14.20 -5.01 -5.13
N HIS A 325 -13.99 -4.33 -4.02
CA HIS A 325 -15.02 -3.53 -3.37
C HIS A 325 -14.42 -2.27 -2.76
N ALA A 326 -15.27 -1.27 -2.60
CA ALA A 326 -14.93 0.00 -1.98
C ALA A 326 -16.19 0.66 -1.45
N ALA A 327 -16.04 1.45 -0.39
CA ALA A 327 -16.98 2.52 -0.14
C ALA A 327 -16.74 3.65 -1.15
N PHE A 328 -17.79 4.34 -1.56
CA PHE A 328 -17.65 5.56 -2.35
C PHE A 328 -18.58 6.64 -1.82
N ILE A 329 -18.21 7.90 -2.04
CA ILE A 329 -19.05 9.03 -1.66
C ILE A 329 -20.15 9.16 -2.70
N ASN A 330 -21.39 8.99 -2.26
CA ASN A 330 -22.57 9.20 -3.09
C ASN A 330 -22.84 10.71 -3.23
N PRO A 331 -22.68 11.32 -4.42
CA PRO A 331 -22.92 12.75 -4.59
C PRO A 331 -24.38 13.16 -4.39
N ASP A 332 -25.31 12.19 -4.52
CA ASP A 332 -26.75 12.41 -4.40
C ASP A 332 -27.25 12.23 -2.95
N VAL A 333 -26.35 12.14 -1.97
CA VAL A 333 -26.71 11.96 -0.56
C VAL A 333 -27.35 13.25 0.00
N PRO A 334 -28.57 13.18 0.56
CA PRO A 334 -29.16 14.31 1.28
C PRO A 334 -28.29 14.73 2.47
N ALA A 335 -28.13 16.04 2.70
CA ALA A 335 -27.24 16.59 3.73
C ALA A 335 -27.58 16.15 5.17
N ASP A 336 -28.82 15.76 5.41
CA ASP A 336 -29.35 15.26 6.68
C ASP A 336 -29.32 13.72 6.80
N SER A 337 -28.74 13.01 5.82
CA SER A 337 -28.67 11.56 5.86
C SER A 337 -27.80 11.08 7.03
N PRO A 338 -28.26 10.05 7.77
CA PRO A 338 -27.44 9.48 8.81
C PRO A 338 -26.19 8.81 8.21
N PRO A 339 -25.07 8.82 8.95
CA PRO A 339 -23.94 7.95 8.71
C PRO A 339 -24.31 6.51 8.38
N ARG A 340 -23.54 5.89 7.49
CA ARG A 340 -23.62 4.43 7.30
C ARG A 340 -23.17 3.69 8.55
N GLU A 341 -24.05 2.85 9.07
CA GLU A 341 -23.73 1.82 10.05
C GLU A 341 -24.02 0.45 9.44
N SER A 342 -22.98 -0.38 9.34
CA SER A 342 -23.03 -1.65 8.63
C SER A 342 -22.21 -2.71 9.35
N ILE A 343 -22.55 -3.97 9.11
CA ILE A 343 -21.77 -5.12 9.55
C ILE A 343 -21.30 -5.93 8.35
N GLU A 344 -20.11 -6.51 8.48
CA GLU A 344 -19.60 -7.52 7.58
C GLU A 344 -19.23 -8.78 8.38
N VAL A 345 -19.69 -9.93 7.89
CA VAL A 345 -19.30 -11.25 8.39
C VAL A 345 -18.61 -12.00 7.26
N ARG A 346 -17.47 -12.64 7.55
CA ARG A 346 -16.77 -13.50 6.59
C ARG A 346 -17.06 -14.96 6.88
N LEU A 347 -17.53 -15.69 5.87
CA LEU A 347 -17.77 -17.12 5.92
C LEU A 347 -16.62 -17.84 5.22
N ILE A 348 -15.99 -18.80 5.90
CA ILE A 348 -15.07 -19.75 5.27
C ILE A 348 -15.88 -20.97 4.86
N VAL A 349 -15.94 -21.25 3.56
CA VAL A 349 -16.80 -22.28 2.99
C VAL A 349 -15.95 -23.31 2.25
N PHE A 350 -16.08 -24.58 2.66
CA PHE A 350 -15.49 -25.72 1.96
C PHE A 350 -16.60 -26.53 1.30
N THR A 351 -16.45 -26.78 0.00
CA THR A 351 -17.32 -27.69 -0.76
C THR A 351 -16.45 -28.71 -1.46
N ARG A 352 -16.90 -29.97 -1.52
CA ARG A 352 -16.17 -30.98 -2.31
C ARG A 352 -16.00 -30.50 -3.75
N SER A 353 -14.79 -30.62 -4.26
CA SER A 353 -14.50 -30.39 -5.67
C SER A 353 -15.25 -31.44 -6.50
N GLU A 354 -15.98 -30.99 -7.52
CA GLU A 354 -16.63 -31.87 -8.51
C GLU A 354 -15.62 -32.53 -9.45
#